data_AF-A0A485A537-F1
#
_entry.id   AF-A0A485A537-F1
#
_cell.length_a   1.000
_cell.length_b   1.000
_cell.length_c   1.000
_cell.angle_alpha   90.00
_cell.angle_beta   90.00
_cell.angle_gamma   90.00
#
_symmetry.space_group_name_H-M   'P 1'
#
loop_
_entity.id
_entity.type
_entity.pdbx_description
1 polymer ?
#
loop_
_entity_poly.entity_id
_entity_poly.type
_entity_poly.pdbx_seq_one_letter_code
_entity_poly.pdbx_strand_id
1 'polypeptide(L)'
;MLKIPHQLIKTHLIPCLSPEQLLEWGVKIDDYPDVYSGKGNCANLSAIPASSTDFKFSRQQLNISIPQAAMLFRPQDYVSPDKWDEGIPALLLSYNLSGYYHASTQITAARMEAANTVVFNRGINVGPLAF
;
A
#
# COMPACT_ATOMS: atom_id res chain seq x y z
N MET A 1 0.72 12.50 63.96
CA MET A 1 1.12 11.63 62.83
C MET A 1 -0.12 11.30 62.03
N LEU A 2 -0.39 12.03 60.95
CA LEU A 2 -1.48 11.73 60.01
C LEU A 2 -0.84 11.51 58.63
N LYS A 3 -0.79 10.26 58.15
CA LYS A 3 -0.39 9.92 56.78
C LYS A 3 -1.62 10.11 55.89
N ILE A 4 -1.60 11.17 55.07
CA ILE A 4 -2.57 11.36 54.00
C ILE A 4 -2.19 10.40 52.86
N PRO A 5 -3.12 9.59 52.31
CA PRO A 5 -2.83 8.73 51.19
C PRO A 5 -2.60 9.60 49.95
N HIS A 6 -1.39 9.55 49.40
CA HIS A 6 -1.07 10.09 48.08
C HIS A 6 -1.81 9.24 47.04
N GLN A 7 -3.08 9.55 46.77
CA GLN A 7 -3.69 9.10 45.53
C GLN A 7 -2.97 9.83 44.40
N LEU A 8 -2.07 9.11 43.74
CA LEU A 8 -1.44 9.51 42.50
C LEU A 8 -2.55 9.72 41.46
N ILE A 9 -2.99 10.96 41.31
CA ILE A 9 -3.74 11.39 40.13
C ILE A 9 -2.75 11.24 38.97
N LYS A 10 -2.77 10.09 38.28
CA LYS A 10 -2.05 9.91 37.03
C LYS A 10 -2.76 10.77 36.00
N THR A 11 -2.27 11.98 35.79
CA THR A 11 -2.64 12.84 34.66
C THR A 11 -2.13 12.17 33.37
N HIS A 12 -2.95 11.29 32.78
CA HIS A 12 -2.69 10.76 31.45
C HIS A 12 -3.24 11.75 30.41
N LEU A 13 -2.39 12.18 29.49
CA LEU A 13 -2.83 12.89 28.30
C LEU A 13 -3.61 11.93 27.39
N ILE A 14 -4.78 12.37 26.94
CA ILE A 14 -5.58 11.65 25.96
C ILE A 14 -5.46 12.39 24.63
N PRO A 15 -5.06 11.73 23.53
CA PRO A 15 -4.98 12.38 22.23
C PRO A 15 -6.39 12.68 21.70
N CYS A 16 -6.55 13.86 21.09
CA CYS A 16 -7.73 14.16 20.28
C CYS A 16 -7.41 13.78 18.83
N LEU A 17 -7.96 12.67 18.37
CA LEU A 17 -7.83 12.20 16.99
C LEU A 17 -9.19 12.30 16.31
N SER A 18 -9.23 12.71 15.04
CA SER A 18 -10.49 12.76 14.32
C SER A 18 -10.91 11.36 13.84
N PRO A 19 -12.22 11.10 13.64
CA PRO A 19 -12.69 9.84 13.04
C PRO A 19 -12.05 9.56 11.68
N GLU A 20 -11.84 10.61 10.87
CA GLU A 20 -11.23 10.52 9.55
C GLU A 20 -9.77 10.05 9.63
N GLN A 21 -9.00 10.54 10.61
CA GLN A 21 -7.63 10.06 10.84
C GLN A 21 -7.61 8.58 11.20
N LEU A 22 -8.56 8.12 12.02
CA LEU A 22 -8.65 6.70 12.39
C LEU A 22 -9.00 5.83 11.17
N LEU A 23 -9.92 6.30 10.31
CA LEU A 23 -10.25 5.63 9.04
C LEU A 23 -9.03 5.52 8.12
N GLU A 24 -8.26 6.61 7.95
CA GLU A 24 -7.03 6.62 7.13
C GLU A 24 -6.00 5.61 7.64
N TRP A 25 -5.83 5.51 8.96
CA TRP A 25 -4.95 4.52 9.60
C TRP A 25 -5.49 3.09 9.51
N GLY A 26 -6.72 2.91 9.03
CA GLY A 26 -7.35 1.63 8.78
C GLY A 26 -8.11 1.07 9.97
N VAL A 27 -8.57 1.89 10.91
CA VAL A 27 -9.45 1.47 12.00
C VAL A 27 -10.89 1.33 11.47
N LYS A 28 -11.55 0.23 11.78
CA LYS A 28 -12.95 -0.06 11.42
C LYS A 28 -13.93 0.68 12.33
N ILE A 29 -14.00 2.01 12.24
CA ILE A 29 -14.84 2.81 13.15
C ILE A 29 -16.34 2.48 13.02
N ASP A 30 -16.79 1.98 11.86
CA ASP A 30 -18.19 1.61 11.62
C ASP A 30 -18.65 0.43 12.49
N ASP A 31 -17.72 -0.45 12.90
CA ASP A 31 -17.99 -1.58 13.80
C ASP A 31 -18.13 -1.12 15.27
N TYR A 32 -17.76 0.13 15.58
CA TYR A 32 -17.72 0.70 16.92
C TYR A 32 -18.39 2.09 16.96
N PRO A 33 -19.74 2.18 16.93
CA PRO A 33 -20.46 3.45 16.80
C PRO A 33 -20.16 4.44 17.94
N ASP A 34 -19.82 3.94 19.13
CA ASP A 34 -19.47 4.78 20.29
C ASP A 34 -18.10 5.48 20.17
N VAL A 35 -17.32 5.17 19.12
CA VAL A 35 -16.09 5.90 18.77
C VAL A 35 -16.40 7.34 18.38
N TYR A 36 -17.55 7.58 17.76
CA TYR A 36 -17.97 8.91 17.34
C TYR A 36 -19.38 9.24 17.83
N SER A 37 -19.47 10.14 18.81
CA SER A 37 -20.74 10.54 19.42
C SER A 37 -21.47 11.67 18.65
N GLY A 38 -20.95 12.10 17.49
CA GLY A 38 -21.47 13.27 16.76
C GLY A 38 -21.26 14.61 17.47
N LYS A 39 -20.62 14.60 18.65
CA LYS A 39 -20.36 15.79 19.47
C LYS A 39 -18.86 15.98 19.63
N GLY A 40 -18.33 17.03 18.99
CA GLY A 40 -16.92 17.37 18.99
C GLY A 40 -16.10 16.64 17.93
N ASN A 41 -14.81 16.96 17.86
CA ASN A 41 -13.90 16.50 16.80
C ASN A 41 -12.99 15.34 17.24
N CYS A 42 -13.09 14.89 18.50
CA CYS A 42 -12.22 13.86 19.06
C CYS A 42 -12.96 12.52 19.14
N ALA A 43 -12.38 11.49 18.53
CA ALA A 43 -12.85 10.12 18.64
C ALA A 43 -12.58 9.55 20.03
N ASN A 44 -13.54 8.79 20.56
CA ASN A 44 -13.43 8.06 21.81
C ASN A 44 -12.80 6.68 21.57
N LEU A 45 -11.47 6.58 21.64
CA LEU A 45 -10.77 5.31 21.46
C LEU A 45 -11.18 4.22 22.46
N SER A 46 -11.62 4.60 23.66
CA SER A 46 -12.04 3.65 24.70
C SER A 46 -13.27 2.82 24.30
N ALA A 47 -14.00 3.23 23.26
CA ALA A 47 -15.09 2.45 22.67
C ALA A 47 -14.61 1.19 21.93
N ILE A 48 -13.34 1.15 21.52
CA ILE A 48 -12.71 -0.03 20.92
C ILE A 48 -12.12 -0.89 22.03
N PRO A 49 -12.60 -2.13 22.24
CA PRO A 49 -12.07 -3.00 23.30
C PRO A 49 -10.57 -3.23 23.17
N ALA A 50 -9.85 -3.26 24.29
CA ALA A 50 -8.41 -3.47 24.34
C ALA A 50 -7.56 -2.42 23.56
N SER A 51 -8.11 -1.25 23.27
CA SER A 51 -7.33 -0.12 22.78
C SER A 51 -6.64 0.63 23.93
N SER A 52 -5.52 1.29 23.65
CA SER A 52 -4.82 2.13 24.63
C SER A 52 -3.96 3.20 23.98
N THR A 53 -3.66 4.26 24.74
CA THR A 53 -2.79 5.36 24.32
C THR A 53 -1.80 5.73 25.42
N ASP A 54 -0.54 5.94 25.06
CA ASP A 54 0.54 6.32 25.98
C ASP A 54 1.45 7.36 25.33
N PHE A 55 1.51 8.57 25.90
CA PHE A 55 2.39 9.64 25.40
C PHE A 55 3.70 9.70 26.18
N LYS A 56 4.81 9.44 25.49
CA LYS A 56 6.17 9.50 26.03
C LYS A 56 6.81 10.86 25.76
N PHE A 57 6.65 11.79 26.69
CA PHE A 57 7.21 13.15 26.61
C PHE A 57 8.71 13.18 26.28
N SER A 58 9.51 12.30 26.90
CA SER A 58 10.96 12.25 26.70
C SER A 58 11.38 11.91 25.27
N ARG A 59 10.48 11.33 24.47
CA ARG A 59 10.72 10.96 23.06
C ARG A 59 9.77 11.66 22.09
N GLN A 60 8.90 12.55 22.58
CA GLN A 60 7.84 13.18 21.80
C GLN A 60 7.01 12.17 20.99
N GLN A 61 6.74 11.00 21.58
CA GLN A 61 6.13 9.87 20.89
C GLN A 61 4.77 9.53 21.51
N LEU A 62 3.74 9.44 20.67
CA LEU A 62 2.43 8.91 21.04
C LEU A 62 2.35 7.44 20.61
N ASN A 63 2.25 6.53 21.57
CA ASN A 63 1.99 5.11 21.31
C ASN A 63 0.48 4.88 21.33
N ILE A 64 -0.04 4.29 20.26
CA ILE A 64 -1.45 3.94 20.11
C ILE A 64 -1.51 2.43 19.84
N SER A 65 -2.27 1.71 20.65
CA SER A 65 -2.51 0.28 20.49
C SER A 65 -3.96 0.08 20.09
N ILE A 66 -4.20 -0.48 18.92
CA ILE A 66 -5.53 -0.88 18.42
C ILE A 66 -5.47 -2.38 18.13
N PRO A 67 -6.43 -3.19 18.61
CA PRO A 67 -6.44 -4.62 18.31
C PRO A 67 -6.64 -4.85 16.81
N GLN A 68 -5.95 -5.85 16.26
CA GLN A 68 -6.04 -6.17 14.83
C GLN A 68 -7.47 -6.51 14.36
N ALA A 69 -8.33 -7.03 15.25
CA ALA A 69 -9.75 -7.25 14.96
C ALA A 69 -10.50 -5.96 14.58
N ALA A 70 -10.11 -4.83 15.17
CA ALA A 70 -10.64 -3.50 14.90
C ALA A 70 -9.92 -2.77 13.75
N MET A 71 -8.99 -3.44 13.07
CA MET A 71 -8.27 -2.91 11.91
C MET A 71 -8.78 -3.56 10.62
N LEU A 72 -8.81 -2.78 9.54
CA LEU A 72 -9.02 -3.28 8.18
C LEU A 72 -7.91 -4.27 7.85
N PHE A 73 -8.31 -5.43 7.33
CA PHE A 73 -7.35 -6.41 6.86
C PHE A 73 -6.76 -5.94 5.54
N ARG A 74 -5.46 -5.65 5.55
CA ARG A 74 -4.67 -5.43 4.33
C ARG A 74 -3.71 -6.60 4.20
N PRO A 75 -3.78 -7.40 3.12
CA PRO A 75 -2.82 -8.48 2.93
C PRO A 75 -1.39 -7.92 2.86
N GLN A 76 -0.43 -8.78 3.13
CA GLN A 76 0.98 -8.45 2.92
C GLN A 76 1.16 -7.97 1.47
N ASP A 77 1.90 -6.88 1.30
CA ASP A 77 2.15 -6.22 0.00
C ASP A 77 0.93 -5.56 -0.68
N TYR A 78 -0.15 -5.28 0.08
CA TYR A 78 -1.28 -4.51 -0.44
C TYR A 78 -0.91 -3.06 -0.80
N VAL A 79 -1.29 -2.65 -2.01
CA VAL A 79 -1.20 -1.27 -2.50
C VAL A 79 -2.59 -0.81 -2.92
N SER A 80 -3.03 0.36 -2.41
CA SER A 80 -4.34 0.92 -2.76
C SER A 80 -4.44 1.18 -4.27
N PRO A 81 -5.59 0.86 -4.92
CA PRO A 81 -5.82 1.21 -6.32
C PRO A 81 -5.60 2.70 -6.64
N ASP A 82 -5.89 3.60 -5.69
CA ASP A 82 -5.67 5.04 -5.88
C ASP A 82 -4.19 5.44 -6.01
N LYS A 83 -3.27 4.52 -5.67
CA LYS A 83 -1.82 4.72 -5.83
C LYS A 83 -1.29 4.12 -7.13
N TRP A 84 -2.14 3.49 -7.94
CA TRP A 84 -1.72 2.92 -9.21
C TRP A 84 -1.57 4.06 -10.22
N ASP A 85 -0.46 4.02 -10.97
CA ASP A 85 -0.19 4.97 -12.04
C ASP A 85 -0.54 4.30 -13.37
N GLU A 86 -1.46 4.91 -14.11
CA GLU A 86 -1.85 4.48 -15.46
C GLU A 86 -0.73 4.76 -16.49
N GLY A 87 0.31 5.48 -16.09
CA GLY A 87 1.41 5.90 -16.92
C GLY A 87 1.03 7.08 -17.82
N ILE A 88 1.94 7.40 -18.75
CA ILE A 88 1.76 8.47 -19.71
C ILE A 88 1.34 7.92 -21.08
N PRO A 89 0.53 8.65 -21.85
CA PRO A 89 0.27 8.30 -23.25
C PRO A 89 1.56 8.25 -24.08
N ALA A 90 1.75 7.17 -24.82
CA ALA A 90 2.95 6.91 -25.61
C ALA A 90 2.66 6.01 -26.82
N LEU A 91 3.55 6.13 -27.82
CA LEU A 91 3.62 5.21 -28.96
C LEU A 91 4.82 4.29 -28.74
N LEU A 92 4.61 2.99 -28.95
CA LEU A 92 5.63 1.95 -28.79
C LEU A 92 5.94 1.32 -30.15
N LEU A 93 7.23 1.14 -30.44
CA LEU A 93 7.72 0.37 -31.57
C LEU A 93 8.92 -0.46 -31.12
N SER A 94 8.78 -1.78 -31.22
CA SER A 94 9.85 -2.74 -30.99
C SER A 94 10.15 -3.48 -32.29
N TYR A 95 11.43 -3.74 -32.55
CA TYR A 95 11.89 -4.45 -33.74
C TYR A 95 12.72 -5.67 -33.35
N ASN A 96 12.55 -6.76 -34.09
CA ASN A 96 13.37 -7.95 -33.97
C ASN A 96 13.92 -8.32 -35.35
N LEU A 97 15.24 -8.41 -35.44
CA LEU A 97 15.97 -8.83 -36.62
C LEU A 97 16.65 -10.15 -36.28
N SER A 98 16.37 -11.19 -37.07
CA SER A 98 17.03 -12.49 -36.92
C SER A 98 17.51 -12.98 -38.27
N GLY A 99 18.61 -13.73 -38.26
CA GLY A 99 19.16 -14.36 -39.45
C GLY A 99 19.72 -15.72 -39.11
N TYR A 100 19.60 -16.66 -40.02
CA TYR A 100 20.26 -17.95 -39.93
C TYR A 100 21.07 -18.21 -41.18
N TYR A 101 22.17 -18.93 -40.98
CA TYR A 101 23.04 -19.42 -42.03
C TYR A 101 23.29 -20.90 -41.78
N HIS A 102 23.13 -21.71 -42.81
CA HIS A 102 23.29 -23.15 -42.75
C HIS A 102 24.16 -23.61 -43.92
N ALA A 103 25.27 -24.28 -43.61
CA ALA A 103 26.13 -24.92 -44.60
C ALA A 103 26.12 -26.42 -44.38
N SER A 104 25.85 -27.18 -45.44
CA SER A 104 25.88 -28.64 -45.44
C SER A 104 26.78 -29.15 -46.55
N THR A 105 27.58 -30.17 -46.25
CA THR A 105 28.45 -30.85 -47.21
C THR A 105 27.95 -32.26 -47.43
N GLN A 106 27.56 -32.57 -48.66
CA GLN A 106 27.30 -33.95 -49.11
C GLN A 106 28.49 -34.45 -49.93
N ILE A 107 28.63 -35.77 -50.05
CA ILE A 107 29.78 -36.47 -50.67
C ILE A 107 30.13 -35.92 -52.07
N THR A 108 29.14 -35.38 -52.78
CA THR A 108 29.28 -34.85 -54.14
C THR A 108 29.11 -33.33 -54.28
N ALA A 109 28.59 -32.61 -53.28
CA ALA A 109 28.42 -31.14 -53.36
C ALA A 109 28.21 -30.46 -51.98
N ALA A 110 28.65 -29.21 -51.87
CA ALA A 110 28.33 -28.33 -50.75
C ALA A 110 27.09 -27.47 -51.05
N ARG A 111 26.21 -27.30 -50.07
CA ARG A 111 25.01 -26.44 -50.15
C ARG A 111 25.01 -25.45 -48.98
N MET A 112 24.85 -24.18 -49.30
CA MET A 112 24.77 -23.07 -48.34
C MET A 112 23.39 -22.41 -48.46
N GLU A 113 22.75 -22.14 -47.33
CA GLU A 113 21.47 -21.47 -47.23
C GLU A 113 21.56 -20.37 -46.17
N ALA A 114 20.95 -19.23 -46.45
CA ALA A 114 20.82 -18.16 -45.49
C ALA A 114 19.42 -17.57 -45.59
N ALA A 115 18.83 -17.21 -44.45
CA ALA A 115 17.60 -16.43 -44.45
C ALA A 115 17.62 -15.40 -43.32
N ASN A 116 16.89 -14.32 -43.52
CA ASN A 116 16.74 -13.23 -42.57
C ASN A 116 15.25 -12.95 -42.37
N THR A 117 14.87 -12.62 -41.14
CA THR A 117 13.50 -12.24 -40.77
C THR A 117 13.52 -10.94 -40.00
N VAL A 118 12.54 -10.09 -40.29
CA VAL A 118 12.30 -8.81 -39.61
C VAL A 118 10.89 -8.79 -39.07
N VAL A 119 10.73 -8.47 -37.79
CA VAL A 119 9.42 -8.35 -37.12
C VAL A 119 9.34 -6.99 -36.46
N PHE A 120 8.20 -6.32 -36.64
CA PHE A 120 7.88 -5.06 -35.96
C PHE A 120 6.65 -5.22 -35.09
N ASN A 121 6.81 -4.99 -33.79
CA ASN A 121 5.72 -4.92 -32.82
C ASN A 121 5.41 -3.45 -32.55
N ARG A 122 4.18 -3.04 -32.81
CA ARG A 122 3.70 -1.68 -32.53
C ARG A 122 2.73 -1.71 -31.37
N GLY A 123 2.72 -0.66 -30.57
CA GLY A 123 1.72 -0.47 -29.53
C GLY A 123 1.43 1.00 -29.26
N ILE A 124 0.33 1.26 -28.56
CA ILE A 124 -0.05 2.60 -28.09
C ILE A 124 -0.72 2.48 -26.73
N ASN A 125 -0.37 3.36 -25.79
CA ASN A 125 -1.10 3.53 -24.54
C ASN A 125 -1.72 4.93 -24.46
N VAL A 126 -2.95 5.01 -23.95
CA VAL A 126 -3.70 6.26 -23.75
C VAL A 126 -4.45 6.14 -22.43
N GLY A 127 -3.85 6.67 -21.36
CA GLY A 127 -4.33 6.44 -20.00
C GLY A 127 -4.40 4.93 -19.70
N PRO A 128 -5.51 4.40 -19.16
CA PRO A 128 -5.64 2.99 -18.77
C PRO A 128 -5.73 1.99 -19.94
N LEU A 129 -5.75 2.48 -21.19
CA LEU A 129 -5.88 1.64 -22.39
C LEU A 129 -4.51 1.34 -23.00
N ALA A 130 -4.25 0.07 -23.33
CA ALA A 130 -3.07 -0.39 -24.04
C ALA A 130 -3.46 -1.28 -25.24
N PHE A 131 -2.84 -1.04 -26.40
CA PHE A 131 -3.06 -1.73 -27.67
C PHE A 131 -1.74 -2.14 -28.33
#